data_AF-A0A1I3HQ87-F1
#
_entry.id   AF-A0A1I3HQ87-F1
#
_cell.length_a   1.000
_cell.length_b   1.000
_cell.length_c   1.000
_cell.angle_alpha   90.00
_cell.angle_beta   90.00
_cell.angle_gamma   90.00
#
_symmetry.space_group_name_H-M   'P 1'
#
loop_
_entity.id
_entity.type
_entity.pdbx_description
1 polymer ?
#
loop_
_entity_poly.entity_id
_entity_poly.type
_entity_poly.pdbx_seq_one_letter_code
_entity_poly.pdbx_strand_id
1 'polypeptide(L)'
;MKPNEKKMLFALMILLIGLSAKSIWIDPFRSSSDTLRQYAEYAQLMAPFQQQTTLDRMKVLNYRTVDVQRESDEGLTNIVVLEPENDDVKEMEIKGEYSARVRAYVLWVFPIRDIRVEGGFSVNESATNH
;
A
#
# COMPACT_ATOMS: atom_id res chain seq x y z
N MET A 1 -10.92 -41.40 -5.55
CA MET A 1 -11.67 -40.15 -5.71
C MET A 1 -12.94 -40.41 -6.49
N LYS A 2 -14.09 -40.23 -5.86
CA LYS A 2 -15.41 -40.38 -6.50
C LYS A 2 -15.59 -39.30 -7.58
N PRO A 3 -16.38 -39.53 -8.65
CA PRO A 3 -16.58 -38.55 -9.73
C PRO A 3 -17.08 -37.19 -9.21
N ASN A 4 -17.81 -37.18 -8.10
CA ASN A 4 -18.31 -35.96 -7.47
C ASN A 4 -17.19 -35.17 -6.77
N GLU A 5 -16.20 -35.84 -6.18
CA GLU A 5 -15.03 -35.18 -5.55
C GLU A 5 -14.15 -34.51 -6.60
N LYS A 6 -13.99 -35.13 -7.78
CA LYS A 6 -13.25 -34.52 -8.90
C LYS A 6 -13.93 -33.26 -9.43
N LYS A 7 -15.26 -33.28 -9.55
CA LYS A 7 -16.04 -32.08 -9.95
C LYS A 7 -15.95 -30.96 -8.92
N MET A 8 -16.00 -31.31 -7.63
CA MET A 8 -15.87 -30.34 -6.54
C MET A 8 -14.48 -29.71 -6.51
N LEU A 9 -13.42 -30.51 -6.67
CA LEU A 9 -12.04 -30.02 -6.75
C LEU A 9 -11.84 -29.10 -7.97
N PHE A 10 -12.41 -29.47 -9.12
CA PHE A 10 -12.35 -28.67 -10.34
C PHE A 10 -13.09 -27.33 -10.19
N ALA A 11 -14.28 -27.34 -9.59
CA ALA A 11 -15.02 -26.12 -9.28
C ALA A 11 -14.26 -25.21 -8.31
N LEU A 12 -13.64 -25.79 -7.28
CA LEU A 12 -12.80 -25.06 -6.33
C LEU A 12 -11.60 -24.39 -7.02
N MET A 13 -10.93 -25.13 -7.92
CA MET A 13 -9.82 -24.60 -8.74
C MET A 13 -10.26 -23.41 -9.60
N ILE A 14 -11.39 -23.50 -10.29
CA ILE A 14 -11.93 -22.39 -11.08
C ILE A 14 -12.26 -21.19 -10.20
N LEU A 15 -12.88 -21.43 -9.03
CA LEU A 15 -13.23 -20.37 -8.09
C LEU A 15 -11.98 -19.65 -7.56
N LEU A 16 -10.94 -20.41 -7.20
CA LEU A 16 -9.66 -19.87 -6.74
C LEU A 16 -8.99 -19.01 -7.82
N ILE A 17 -8.96 -19.48 -9.07
CA ILE A 17 -8.41 -18.72 -10.20
C ILE A 17 -9.22 -17.43 -10.42
N GLY A 18 -10.55 -17.52 -10.43
CA GLY A 18 -11.44 -16.38 -10.63
C GLY A 18 -11.30 -15.31 -9.55
N LEU A 19 -11.22 -15.71 -8.27
CA LEU A 19 -11.00 -14.80 -7.14
C LEU A 19 -9.61 -14.16 -7.19
N SER A 20 -8.58 -14.94 -7.54
CA SER A 20 -7.21 -14.43 -7.68
C SER A 20 -7.11 -13.39 -8.80
N ALA A 21 -7.70 -13.68 -9.96
CA ALA A 21 -7.72 -12.76 -11.10
C ALA A 21 -8.48 -11.46 -10.76
N LYS A 22 -9.63 -11.57 -10.08
CA LYS A 22 -10.41 -10.40 -9.64
C LYS A 22 -9.62 -9.51 -8.69
N SER A 23 -8.91 -10.07 -7.71
CA SER A 23 -8.08 -9.29 -6.78
C SER A 23 -6.95 -8.57 -7.52
N ILE A 24 -6.22 -9.26 -8.41
CA ILE A 24 -5.12 -8.63 -9.16
C ILE A 24 -5.60 -7.47 -10.03
N TRP A 25 -6.80 -7.56 -10.62
CA TRP A 25 -7.29 -6.54 -11.54
C TRP A 25 -7.97 -5.34 -10.87
N ILE A 26 -8.57 -5.53 -9.70
CA ILE A 26 -9.33 -4.50 -8.99
C ILE A 26 -8.48 -3.71 -8.00
N ASP A 27 -7.42 -4.32 -7.44
CA ASP A 27 -6.67 -3.70 -6.34
C ASP A 27 -5.65 -2.59 -6.68
N PRO A 28 -5.06 -2.45 -7.89
CA PRO A 28 -4.04 -1.43 -8.09
C PRO A 28 -4.66 -0.04 -8.24
N PHE A 29 -4.32 0.87 -7.32
CA PHE A 29 -4.53 2.30 -7.51
C PHE A 29 -3.82 2.74 -8.80
N ARG A 30 -4.58 3.27 -9.76
CA ARG A 30 -4.05 3.86 -11.00
C ARG A 30 -4.12 5.37 -10.85
N SER A 31 -3.00 6.00 -10.55
CA SER A 31 -2.96 7.46 -10.39
C SER A 31 -3.24 8.16 -11.72
N SER A 32 -4.09 9.18 -11.70
CA SER A 32 -4.27 10.12 -12.80
C SER A 32 -3.27 11.28 -12.77
N SER A 33 -2.64 11.54 -11.62
CA SER A 33 -1.64 12.61 -11.42
C SER A 33 -0.35 12.09 -10.78
N ASP A 34 0.76 12.79 -11.04
CA ASP A 34 2.07 12.44 -10.49
C ASP A 34 2.15 12.65 -8.97
N THR A 35 1.45 13.65 -8.44
CA THR A 35 1.38 13.91 -6.98
C THR A 35 0.66 12.80 -6.22
N LEU A 36 -0.44 12.27 -6.78
CA LEU A 36 -1.15 11.13 -6.19
C LEU A 36 -0.30 9.87 -6.25
N ARG A 37 0.52 9.71 -7.30
CA ARG A 37 1.48 8.60 -7.40
C ARG A 37 2.54 8.66 -6.31
N GLN A 38 3.16 9.83 -6.14
CA GLN A 38 4.18 10.05 -5.10
C GLN A 38 3.62 9.80 -3.70
N TYR A 39 2.40 10.28 -3.42
CA TYR A 39 1.75 10.00 -2.14
C TYR A 39 1.39 8.51 -1.98
N ALA A 40 0.99 7.83 -3.06
CA ALA A 40 0.72 6.39 -3.03
C ALA A 40 1.97 5.57 -2.66
N GLU A 41 3.13 5.95 -3.20
CA GLU A 41 4.43 5.33 -2.91
C GLU A 41 4.84 5.59 -1.45
N TYR A 42 4.73 6.85 -1.00
CA TYR A 42 4.94 7.21 0.40
C TYR A 42 4.07 6.39 1.35
N ALA A 43 2.77 6.30 1.08
CA ALA A 43 1.83 5.56 1.92
C ALA A 43 2.19 4.07 1.97
N GLN A 44 2.60 3.48 0.85
CA GLN A 44 3.03 2.09 0.79
C GLN A 44 4.30 1.85 1.62
N LEU A 45 5.24 2.80 1.62
CA LEU A 45 6.46 2.75 2.44
C LEU A 45 6.17 2.91 3.94
N MET A 46 5.20 3.74 4.30
CA MET A 46 4.87 4.01 5.70
C MET A 46 3.95 2.97 6.35
N ALA A 47 3.15 2.25 5.57
CA ALA A 47 2.16 1.28 6.07
C ALA A 47 2.72 0.21 7.04
N PRO A 48 3.92 -0.37 6.83
CA PRO A 48 4.51 -1.33 7.77
C PRO A 48 4.86 -0.71 9.15
N PHE A 49 5.11 0.59 9.21
CA PHE A 49 5.54 1.29 10.42
C PHE A 49 4.37 1.74 11.29
N GLN A 50 3.19 2.00 10.71
CA GLN A 50 2.00 2.41 11.47
C GLN A 50 1.43 1.30 12.36
N GLN A 51 1.60 0.02 11.99
CA GLN A 51 1.07 -1.10 12.78
C GLN A 51 2.00 -2.30 12.74
N GLN A 52 2.97 -2.35 13.68
CA GLN A 52 3.90 -3.46 13.82
C GLN A 52 3.22 -4.70 14.41
N THR A 53 2.83 -5.65 13.56
CA THR A 53 2.48 -7.01 13.97
C THR A 53 3.69 -7.95 13.82
N THR A 54 3.63 -9.13 14.44
CA THR A 54 4.68 -10.17 14.29
C THR A 54 4.83 -10.64 12.85
N LEU A 55 3.75 -10.64 12.07
CA LEU A 55 3.75 -10.99 10.64
C LEU A 55 4.52 -9.98 9.78
N ASP A 56 4.50 -8.70 10.15
CA ASP A 56 5.25 -7.64 9.44
C ASP A 56 6.75 -7.86 9.56
N ARG A 57 7.22 -8.30 10.74
CA ARG A 57 8.64 -8.61 10.97
C ARG A 57 9.14 -9.80 10.16
N MET A 58 8.25 -10.75 9.83
CA MET A 58 8.58 -11.90 9.00
C MET A 58 8.65 -11.56 7.50
N LYS A 59 8.36 -10.31 7.09
CA LYS A 59 8.36 -9.85 5.69
C LYS A 59 7.49 -10.69 4.75
N VAL A 60 6.47 -11.37 5.28
CA VAL A 60 5.52 -12.19 4.50
C VAL A 60 4.36 -11.38 3.93
N LEU A 61 4.22 -10.13 4.39
CA LEU A 61 3.14 -9.24 4.01
C LEU A 61 3.57 -8.30 2.89
N ASN A 62 2.72 -8.22 1.88
CA ASN A 62 2.87 -7.32 0.75
C ASN A 62 1.87 -6.19 0.88
N TYR A 63 2.31 -4.97 0.66
CA TYR A 63 1.51 -3.78 0.83
C TYR A 63 1.20 -3.20 -0.54
N ARG A 64 -0.07 -2.84 -0.77
CA ARG A 64 -0.46 -2.13 -2.00
C ARG A 64 -1.42 -1.01 -1.66
N THR A 65 -1.14 0.17 -2.19
CA THR A 65 -2.05 1.30 -2.13
C THR A 65 -3.25 1.02 -3.03
N VAL A 66 -4.45 1.02 -2.44
CA VAL A 66 -5.72 0.73 -3.10
C VAL A 66 -6.44 2.03 -3.46
N ASP A 67 -6.26 3.06 -2.65
CA ASP A 67 -6.95 4.35 -2.81
C ASP A 67 -6.08 5.48 -2.28
N VAL A 68 -6.12 6.63 -2.96
CA VAL A 68 -5.48 7.87 -2.53
C VAL A 68 -6.44 9.02 -2.81
N GLN A 69 -6.67 9.83 -1.78
CA GLN A 69 -7.54 10.98 -1.84
C GLN A 69 -6.79 12.21 -1.36
N ARG A 70 -7.03 13.34 -2.02
CA ARG A 70 -6.64 14.64 -1.50
C ARG A 70 -7.80 15.14 -0.65
N GLU A 71 -7.56 15.30 0.64
CA GLU A 71 -8.56 15.75 1.61
C GLU A 71 -8.72 17.28 1.56
N SER A 72 -7.62 18.00 1.32
CA SER A 72 -7.61 19.46 1.23
C SER A 72 -6.59 19.96 0.21
N ASP A 73 -6.90 21.06 -0.47
CA ASP A 73 -5.95 21.79 -1.33
C ASP A 73 -5.09 22.80 -0.53
N GLU A 74 -5.43 22.99 0.75
CA GLU A 74 -4.71 23.86 1.68
C GLU A 74 -3.63 23.06 2.43
N GLY A 75 -2.58 23.75 2.87
CA GLY A 75 -1.47 23.13 3.60
C GLY A 75 -0.39 22.49 2.70
N LEU A 76 0.61 21.93 3.38
CA LEU A 76 1.76 21.26 2.78
C LEU A 76 1.98 19.94 3.53
N THR A 77 2.24 18.89 2.76
CA THR A 77 2.51 17.55 3.29
C THR A 77 3.94 17.16 2.93
N ASN A 78 4.76 16.86 3.94
CA ASN A 78 6.11 16.32 3.73
C ASN A 78 6.01 14.81 3.50
N ILE A 79 6.51 14.37 2.35
CA ILE A 79 6.53 12.97 1.95
C ILE A 79 7.93 12.53 1.57
N VAL A 80 8.07 11.23 1.48
CA VAL A 80 9.30 10.57 1.14
C VAL A 80 9.07 9.66 -0.05
N VAL A 81 9.93 9.78 -1.06
CA VAL A 81 9.84 9.02 -2.33
C VAL A 81 11.17 8.32 -2.59
N LEU A 82 11.11 7.12 -3.16
CA LEU A 82 12.30 6.37 -3.58
C LEU A 82 12.86 6.94 -4.88
N GLU A 83 14.15 7.28 -4.89
CA GLU A 83 14.85 7.67 -6.11
C GLU A 83 15.17 6.43 -6.97
N PRO A 84 14.82 6.45 -8.27
CA PRO A 84 14.98 5.29 -9.14
C PRO A 84 16.43 4.96 -9.52
N GLU A 85 17.38 5.88 -9.32
CA GLU A 85 18.78 5.68 -9.75
C GLU A 85 19.66 5.01 -8.68
N ASN A 86 19.29 5.14 -7.41
CA ASN A 86 20.18 4.91 -6.27
C ASN A 86 19.49 4.23 -5.08
N ASP A 87 18.19 3.92 -5.16
CA ASP A 87 17.41 3.36 -4.04
C ASP A 87 17.41 4.29 -2.80
N ASP A 88 17.85 5.53 -2.99
CA ASP A 88 17.89 6.55 -1.95
C ASP A 88 16.50 7.12 -1.71
N VAL A 89 16.35 7.67 -0.51
CA VAL A 89 15.07 8.10 0.03
C VAL A 89 15.07 9.63 -0.01
N LYS A 90 14.28 10.22 -0.91
CA LYS A 90 14.21 11.67 -1.09
C LYS A 90 13.03 12.26 -0.35
N GLU A 91 13.31 13.25 0.48
CA GLU A 91 12.29 14.09 1.11
C GLU A 91 11.79 15.14 0.11
N MET A 92 10.47 15.28 0.01
CA MET A 92 9.85 16.31 -0.81
C MET A 92 8.54 16.79 -0.19
N GLU A 93 8.18 18.03 -0.48
CA GLU A 93 6.97 18.66 0.02
C GLU A 93 5.94 18.76 -1.11
N ILE A 94 4.73 18.26 -0.85
CA ILE A 94 3.60 18.34 -1.78
C ILE A 94 2.51 19.24 -1.22
N LYS A 95 1.86 20.01 -2.11
CA LYS A 95 0.76 20.88 -1.71
C LYS A 95 -0.53 20.10 -1.45
N GLY A 96 -1.21 20.43 -0.37
CA GLY A 96 -2.46 19.83 0.07
C GLY A 96 -2.26 18.76 1.14
N GLU A 97 -3.38 18.34 1.73
CA GLU A 97 -3.47 17.22 2.67
C GLU A 97 -3.99 15.99 1.94
N TYR A 98 -3.39 14.84 2.24
CA TYR A 98 -3.70 13.59 1.55
C TYR A 98 -3.98 12.48 2.55
N SER A 99 -4.81 11.53 2.13
CA SER A 99 -5.04 10.27 2.79
C SER A 99 -4.91 9.12 1.79
N ALA A 100 -4.42 7.99 2.25
CA ALA A 100 -4.27 6.79 1.43
C ALA A 100 -4.72 5.56 2.21
N ARG A 101 -5.34 4.63 1.47
CA ARG A 101 -5.67 3.30 1.97
C ARG A 101 -4.70 2.29 1.39
N VAL A 102 -3.94 1.67 2.26
CA VAL A 102 -2.99 0.61 1.92
C VAL A 102 -3.52 -0.71 2.43
N ARG A 103 -3.64 -1.70 1.55
CA ARG A 103 -4.08 -3.05 1.89
C ARG A 103 -2.88 -3.96 2.01
N ALA A 104 -2.84 -4.74 3.08
CA ALA A 104 -1.83 -5.77 3.29
C ALA A 104 -2.34 -7.11 2.77
N TYR A 105 -1.46 -7.85 2.10
CA TYR A 105 -1.74 -9.15 1.50
C TYR A 105 -0.75 -10.18 1.99
N VAL A 106 -1.25 -11.36 2.36
CA VAL A 106 -0.41 -12.54 2.56
C VAL A 106 -0.30 -13.30 1.23
N LEU A 107 0.91 -13.79 0.93
CA LEU A 107 1.22 -14.48 -0.33
C LEU A 107 0.83 -13.68 -1.59
N TRP A 108 0.87 -12.34 -1.52
CA TRP A 108 0.55 -11.43 -2.64
C TRP A 108 -0.90 -11.44 -3.15
N VAL A 109 -1.76 -12.31 -2.61
CA VAL A 109 -3.10 -12.58 -3.17
C VAL A 109 -4.20 -12.37 -2.14
N PHE A 110 -3.99 -12.79 -0.89
CA PHE A 110 -5.08 -12.79 0.10
C PHE A 110 -5.01 -11.53 0.95
N PRO A 111 -5.96 -10.60 0.82
CA PRO A 111 -5.99 -9.41 1.64
C PRO A 111 -6.28 -9.80 3.09
N ILE A 112 -5.53 -9.23 4.02
CA ILE A 112 -5.64 -9.53 5.45
C ILE A 112 -6.14 -8.32 6.26
N ARG A 113 -5.81 -7.10 5.86
CA ARG A 113 -6.20 -5.86 6.54
C ARG A 113 -6.03 -4.64 5.65
N ASP A 114 -6.77 -3.59 6.01
CA ASP A 114 -6.66 -2.25 5.45
C ASP A 114 -6.01 -1.31 6.48
N ILE A 115 -5.06 -0.51 6.03
CA ILE A 115 -4.29 0.47 6.81
C ILE A 115 -4.55 1.83 6.19
N ARG A 116 -4.83 2.84 7.02
CA ARG A 116 -5.02 4.20 6.57
C ARG A 116 -3.83 5.06 6.95
N VAL A 117 -3.16 5.61 5.94
CA VAL A 117 -2.07 6.58 6.07
C VAL A 117 -2.66 7.96 5.83
N GLU A 118 -2.46 8.89 6.75
CA GLU A 118 -2.97 10.25 6.68
C GLU A 118 -1.80 11.22 6.87
N GLY A 119 -1.77 12.30 6.08
CA GLY A 119 -0.74 13.33 6.16
C GLY A 119 0.67 12.84 5.80
N GLY A 120 1.67 13.52 6.34
CA GLY A 120 3.09 13.33 6.05
C GLY A 120 3.89 13.05 7.32
N PHE A 121 5.20 12.93 7.18
CA PHE A 121 6.06 12.84 8.35
C PHE A 121 6.29 14.24 8.95
N SER A 122 6.34 14.32 10.27
CA SER A 122 6.71 15.55 10.97
C SER A 122 8.23 15.67 10.99
N VAL A 123 8.79 16.68 10.30
CA VAL A 123 10.20 17.06 10.46
C VAL A 123 10.35 17.61 11.87
N ASN A 124 10.77 16.76 12.82
CA ASN A 124 11.20 17.25 14.12
C ASN A 124 12.56 17.93 13.93
N GLU A 125 12.55 19.25 14.02
CA GLU A 125 13.70 20.16 14.01
C GLU A 125 14.59 20.00 15.28
N SER A 126 14.80 18.76 15.75
CA SER A 126 15.47 18.46 17.03
C SER A 126 16.92 18.00 16.88
N ALA A 127 17.50 18.03 15.68
CA ALA A 127 18.87 17.59 15.42
C ALA A 127 19.89 18.73 15.25
N THR A 128 19.54 19.96 15.63
CA THR A 128 20.44 21.11 15.57
C THR A 128 20.60 21.72 16.96
N ASN A 129 21.30 21.02 17.86
CA ASN A 129 22.01 21.60 19.01
C ASN A 129 22.74 20.48 19.76
N HIS A 130 23.99 20.21 19.40
CA HIS A 130 25.02 19.74 20.32
C HIS A 130 26.42 20.08 19.80
#